data_AF-A0A7C3ARA4-F1
#
_entry.id   AF-A0A7C3ARA4-F1
#
_cell.length_a   1.000
_cell.length_b   1.000
_cell.length_c   1.000
_cell.angle_alpha   90.00
_cell.angle_beta   90.00
_cell.angle_gamma   90.00
#
_symmetry.space_group_name_H-M   'P 1'
#
loop_
_entity.id
_entity.type
_entity.pdbx_description
1 polymer ?
#
loop_
_entity_poly.entity_id
_entity_poly.type
_entity_poly.pdbx_seq_one_letter_code
_entity_poly.pdbx_strand_id
1 'polypeptide(L)'
;MDFLKGLVISLLSLFLFLSLSMFGEMLMLNHTLLDPDFVISQVDRLNIPSLAEELLSEQISQEEEFMAEVLSNTVADLEPWMKEQASVLIHSGYTTLWKGVKA
;
A
#
# COMPACT_ATOMS: atom_id res chain seq x y z
N MET A 1 -50.13 10.68 -9.62
CA MET A 1 -49.12 9.82 -10.29
C MET A 1 -47.70 10.37 -10.12
N ASP A 2 -47.55 11.55 -9.54
CA ASP A 2 -46.25 12.25 -9.46
C ASP A 2 -45.41 11.79 -8.26
N PHE A 3 -46.06 11.39 -7.16
CA PHE A 3 -45.39 10.82 -6.00
C PHE A 3 -44.68 9.49 -6.31
N LEU A 4 -45.36 8.58 -7.01
CA LEU A 4 -44.77 7.28 -7.42
C LEU A 4 -43.57 7.49 -8.36
N LYS A 5 -43.67 8.46 -9.28
CA LYS A 5 -42.57 8.83 -10.19
C LYS A 5 -41.37 9.37 -9.40
N GLY A 6 -41.60 10.26 -8.43
CA GLY A 6 -40.54 10.76 -7.56
C GLY A 6 -39.85 9.65 -6.76
N LEU A 7 -40.63 8.70 -6.24
CA LEU A 7 -40.09 7.56 -5.49
C LEU A 7 -39.25 6.64 -6.37
N VAL A 8 -39.69 6.34 -7.59
CA VAL A 8 -38.93 5.52 -8.55
C VAL A 8 -37.64 6.23 -8.97
N ILE A 9 -37.69 7.53 -9.25
CA ILE A 9 -36.50 8.32 -9.64
C ILE A 9 -35.49 8.37 -8.49
N SER A 10 -35.95 8.58 -7.26
CA SER A 10 -35.10 8.57 -6.06
C SER A 10 -34.45 7.21 -5.86
N LEU A 11 -35.22 6.11 -5.96
CA LEU A 11 -34.70 4.75 -5.80
C LEU A 11 -33.69 4.40 -6.89
N LEU A 12 -33.95 4.79 -8.13
CA LEU A 12 -33.04 4.58 -9.27
C LEU A 12 -31.73 5.37 -9.09
N SER A 13 -31.83 6.60 -8.61
CA SER A 13 -30.66 7.46 -8.35
C SER A 13 -29.81 6.90 -7.21
N LEU A 14 -30.45 6.39 -6.16
CA LEU A 14 -29.78 5.71 -5.05
C LEU A 14 -29.06 4.44 -5.54
N PHE A 15 -29.73 3.62 -6.34
CA PHE A 15 -29.14 2.39 -6.88
C PHE A 15 -27.93 2.69 -7.77
N LEU A 16 -28.03 3.72 -8.61
CA LEU A 16 -26.94 4.16 -9.46
C LEU A 16 -25.77 4.72 -8.64
N PHE A 17 -26.06 5.51 -7.60
CA PHE A 17 -25.05 6.03 -6.68
C PHE A 17 -24.30 4.90 -5.95
N LEU A 18 -25.02 3.89 -5.46
CA LEU A 18 -24.43 2.73 -4.80
C LEU A 18 -23.56 1.92 -5.77
N SER A 19 -24.06 1.69 -6.98
CA SER A 19 -23.31 0.99 -8.03
C SER A 19 -22.01 1.72 -8.36
N LEU A 20 -22.04 3.05 -8.49
CA LEU A 20 -20.87 3.84 -8.84
C LEU A 20 -19.87 3.94 -7.68
N SER A 21 -20.35 4.05 -6.44
CA SER A 21 -19.49 4.06 -5.25
C SER A 21 -18.74 2.74 -5.09
N MET A 22 -19.44 1.60 -5.11
CA MET A 22 -18.80 0.30 -4.96
C MET A 22 -17.85 0.00 -6.12
N PHE A 23 -18.24 0.33 -7.35
CA PHE A 23 -17.40 0.08 -8.52
C PHE A 23 -16.16 1.00 -8.53
N GLY A 24 -16.30 2.25 -8.11
CA GLY A 24 -15.19 3.18 -7.97
C GLY A 24 -14.16 2.70 -6.96
N GLU A 25 -14.60 2.28 -5.77
CA GLU A 25 -13.72 1.71 -4.75
C GLU A 25 -13.07 0.40 -5.24
N MET A 26 -13.84 -0.49 -5.85
CA MET A 26 -13.32 -1.77 -6.36
C MET A 26 -12.29 -1.57 -7.48
N LEU A 27 -12.51 -0.63 -8.39
CA LEU A 27 -11.53 -0.28 -9.43
C LEU A 27 -10.28 0.35 -8.82
N MET A 28 -10.44 1.27 -7.86
CA MET A 28 -9.31 1.90 -7.19
C MET A 28 -8.48 0.85 -6.45
N LEU A 29 -9.12 -0.08 -5.73
CA LEU A 29 -8.46 -1.22 -5.09
C LEU A 29 -7.76 -2.10 -6.12
N ASN A 30 -8.42 -2.41 -7.24
CA ASN A 30 -7.84 -3.23 -8.31
C ASN A 30 -6.55 -2.63 -8.89
N HIS A 31 -6.49 -1.31 -9.02
CA HIS A 31 -5.36 -0.58 -9.61
C HIS A 31 -4.32 -0.07 -8.60
N THR A 32 -4.56 -0.21 -7.28
CA THR A 32 -3.62 0.24 -6.24
C THR A 32 -3.24 -0.91 -5.31
N LEU A 33 -4.18 -1.36 -4.48
CA LEU A 33 -3.97 -2.40 -3.46
C LEU A 33 -3.98 -3.82 -3.99
N LEU A 34 -4.37 -4.04 -5.24
CA LEU A 34 -4.35 -5.35 -5.88
C LEU A 34 -3.39 -5.40 -7.09
N ASP A 35 -2.66 -4.33 -7.36
CA ASP A 35 -1.60 -4.31 -8.36
C ASP A 35 -0.23 -4.48 -7.67
N PRO A 36 0.43 -5.65 -7.80
CA PRO A 36 1.73 -5.87 -7.20
C PRO A 36 2.77 -4.85 -7.67
N ASP A 37 2.69 -4.40 -8.93
CA ASP A 37 3.65 -3.45 -9.49
C ASP A 37 3.47 -2.06 -8.85
N PHE A 38 2.24 -1.66 -8.55
CA PHE A 38 1.97 -0.43 -7.80
C PHE A 38 2.57 -0.49 -6.40
N VAL A 39 2.35 -1.58 -5.65
CA VAL A 39 2.88 -1.74 -4.29
C VAL A 39 4.41 -1.77 -4.29
N ILE A 40 5.04 -2.50 -5.21
CA ILE A 40 6.51 -2.54 -5.36
C ILE A 40 7.04 -1.14 -5.65
N SER A 41 6.39 -0.37 -6.54
CA SER A 41 6.82 1.00 -6.84
C SER A 41 6.74 1.94 -5.62
N GLN A 42 5.80 1.74 -4.70
CA GLN A 42 5.76 2.54 -3.46
C GLN A 42 6.87 2.14 -2.48
N VAL A 43 7.21 0.85 -2.40
CA VAL A 43 8.33 0.36 -1.59
C VAL A 43 9.66 0.84 -2.14
N ASP A 44 9.84 0.85 -3.46
CA ASP A 44 11.06 1.38 -4.10
C ASP A 44 11.24 2.89 -3.88
N ARG A 45 10.13 3.63 -3.80
CA ARG A 45 10.13 5.07 -3.50
C ARG A 45 10.40 5.38 -2.04
N LEU A 46 10.27 4.39 -1.14
CA LEU A 46 10.61 4.55 0.26
C LEU A 46 12.13 4.61 0.41
N ASN A 47 12.63 5.68 1.02
CA ASN A 47 14.03 5.79 1.41
C ASN A 47 14.17 5.15 2.81
N ILE A 48 14.47 3.85 2.82
CA ILE A 48 14.62 3.06 4.05
C ILE A 48 15.76 3.62 4.93
N PRO A 49 16.92 4.01 4.37
CA PRO A 49 17.99 4.64 5.16
C PRO A 49 17.54 5.90 5.91
N SER A 50 16.83 6.82 5.27
CA SER A 50 16.38 8.05 5.94
C SER A 50 15.38 7.78 7.06
N LEU A 51 14.51 6.78 6.91
CA LEU A 51 13.56 6.39 7.96
C LEU A 51 14.27 5.72 9.13
N ALA A 52 15.28 4.90 8.84
CA ALA A 52 16.09 4.29 9.89
C ALA A 52 16.91 5.35 10.64
N GLU A 53 17.50 6.31 9.94
CA GLU A 53 18.22 7.43 10.54
C GLU A 53 17.33 8.25 11.48
N GLU A 54 16.11 8.59 11.04
CA GLU A 54 15.12 9.29 11.86
C GLU A 54 14.79 8.50 13.14
N LEU A 55 14.47 7.21 13.01
CA LEU A 55 14.15 6.34 14.15
C LEU A 55 15.33 6.13 15.10
N LEU A 56 16.54 5.99 14.57
CA LEU A 56 17.76 5.83 15.35
C LEU A 56 18.12 7.13 16.06
N SER A 57 17.89 8.29 15.44
CA SER A 57 18.11 9.61 16.04
C SER A 57 17.16 9.90 17.20
N GLU A 58 15.96 9.32 17.20
CA GLU A 58 15.02 9.43 18.31
C GLU A 58 15.34 8.48 19.48
N GLN A 59 15.99 7.34 19.20
CA GLN A 59 16.25 6.30 20.20
C GLN A 59 17.66 6.34 20.80
N ILE A 60 18.64 6.88 20.08
CA ILE A 60 20.05 6.85 20.48
C ILE A 60 20.47 8.23 21.01
N SER A 61 21.09 8.26 22.19
CA SER A 61 21.61 9.49 22.79
C SER A 61 22.86 9.98 22.03
N GLN A 62 23.17 11.28 22.08
CA GLN A 62 24.33 11.88 21.40
C GLN A 62 25.69 11.20 21.72
N GLU A 63 25.83 10.50 22.84
CA GLU A 63 27.07 9.80 23.21
C GLU A 63 27.29 8.51 22.39
N GLU A 64 26.25 8.00 21.72
CA GLU A 64 26.27 6.79 20.90
C GLU A 64 26.07 7.10 19.41
N GLU A 65 26.27 8.37 18.99
CA GLU A 65 26.11 8.84 17.61
C GLU A 65 26.94 8.03 16.60
N PHE A 66 28.13 7.57 17.01
CA PHE A 66 28.95 6.65 16.22
C PHE A 66 28.27 5.30 15.93
N MET A 67 27.49 4.77 16.90
CA MET A 67 26.70 3.55 16.70
C MET A 67 25.51 3.80 15.77
N ALA A 68 24.88 4.97 15.85
CA ALA A 68 23.81 5.38 14.94
C ALA A 68 24.31 5.47 13.49
N GLU A 69 25.52 6.02 13.27
CA GLU A 69 26.13 6.11 11.95
C GLU A 69 26.50 4.73 11.37
N VAL A 70 27.06 3.83 12.18
CA VAL A 70 27.37 2.45 11.74
C VAL A 70 26.09 1.67 11.39
N LEU A 71 25.03 1.83 12.19
CA LEU A 71 23.73 1.23 11.93
C LEU A 71 23.09 1.81 10.66
N SER A 72 23.11 3.13 10.48
CA SER A 72 22.56 3.80 9.30
C SER A 72 23.28 3.35 8.01
N ASN A 73 24.62 3.30 8.02
CA ASN A 73 25.39 2.78 6.89
C ASN A 73 25.09 1.30 6.60
N THR A 74 24.92 0.48 7.64
CA THR A 74 24.54 -0.93 7.47
C THR A 74 23.14 -1.05 6.84
N VAL A 75 22.19 -0.19 7.24
CA VAL A 75 20.86 -0.15 6.65
C VAL A 75 20.90 0.31 5.19
N ALA A 76 21.76 1.26 4.85
CA ALA A 76 21.99 1.70 3.47
C ALA A 76 22.55 0.58 2.60
N ASP A 77 23.53 -0.18 3.10
CA ASP A 77 24.08 -1.33 2.39
C ASP A 77 23.06 -2.47 2.21
N LEU A 78 22.15 -2.65 3.18
CA LEU A 78 21.09 -3.66 3.14
C LEU A 78 19.84 -3.21 2.39
N GLU A 79 19.69 -1.92 2.06
CA GLU A 79 18.51 -1.38 1.37
C GLU A 79 18.18 -2.15 0.08
N PRO A 80 19.13 -2.41 -0.84
CA PRO A 80 18.82 -3.13 -2.07
C PRO A 80 18.31 -4.55 -1.80
N TRP A 81 18.91 -5.25 -0.83
CA TRP A 81 18.49 -6.60 -0.44
C TRP A 81 17.09 -6.59 0.18
N MET A 82 16.79 -5.63 1.05
CA MET A 82 15.46 -5.48 1.65
C MET A 82 14.38 -5.19 0.61
N LYS A 83 14.68 -4.33 -0.37
CA LYS A 83 13.76 -4.03 -1.49
C LYS A 83 13.49 -5.26 -2.34
N GLU A 84 14.52 -6.05 -2.64
CA GLU A 84 14.37 -7.29 -3.39
C GLU A 84 13.54 -8.33 -2.62
N GLN A 85 13.78 -8.52 -1.32
CA GLN A 85 12.97 -9.41 -0.49
C GLN A 85 11.51 -8.94 -0.38
N ALA A 86 11.29 -7.63 -0.22
CA ALA A 86 9.94 -7.07 -0.21
C ALA A 86 9.22 -7.33 -1.54
N SER A 87 9.88 -7.13 -2.68
CA SER A 87 9.33 -7.42 -4.00
C SER A 87 8.96 -8.91 -4.16
N VAL A 88 9.84 -9.82 -3.75
CA VAL A 88 9.57 -11.28 -3.77
C VAL A 88 8.39 -11.65 -2.87
N LEU A 89 8.32 -11.10 -1.66
CA LEU A 89 7.22 -11.35 -0.73
C LEU A 89 5.89 -10.79 -1.25
N ILE A 90 5.90 -9.59 -1.83
CA ILE A 90 4.71 -8.99 -2.45
C ILE A 90 4.25 -9.88 -3.60
N HIS A 91 5.10 -10.19 -4.57
CA HIS A 91 4.74 -11.07 -5.68
C HIS A 91 4.24 -12.45 -5.20
N SER A 92 4.90 -13.07 -4.22
CA SER A 92 4.47 -14.34 -3.64
C SER A 92 3.09 -14.23 -2.99
N GLY A 93 2.87 -13.21 -2.15
CA GLY A 93 1.57 -12.95 -1.51
C GLY A 93 0.46 -12.82 -2.54
N TYR A 94 0.69 -12.04 -3.60
CA TYR A 94 -0.25 -11.87 -4.70
C TYR A 94 -0.54 -13.17 -5.46
N THR A 95 0.49 -13.97 -5.78
CA THR A 95 0.30 -15.26 -6.45
C THR A 95 -0.53 -16.24 -5.61
N THR A 96 -0.41 -16.15 -4.28
CA THR A 96 -1.11 -17.02 -3.33
C THR A 96 -2.57 -16.60 -3.16
N LEU A 97 -2.83 -15.29 -3.03
CA LEU A 97 -4.18 -14.72 -2.98
C LEU A 97 -4.97 -15.01 -4.26
N TRP A 98 -4.31 -14.94 -5.43
CA TRP A 98 -4.97 -15.19 -6.71
C TRP A 98 -5.18 -16.68 -7.04
N LYS A 99 -4.34 -17.57 -6.50
CA LYS A 99 -4.60 -19.02 -6.52
C LYS A 99 -5.80 -19.42 -5.64
N GLY A 100 -6.04 -18.71 -4.53
CA GLY A 100 -7.17 -18.97 -3.63
C GLY A 100 -8.53 -18.53 -4.17
N VAL A 101 -8.58 -17.50 -5.04
CA VAL A 101 -9.82 -17.00 -5.66
C VAL A 101 -10.32 -17.90 -6.82
N LYS A 102 -9.46 -18.80 -7.32
CA LYS A 102 -9.76 -19.70 -8.45
C LYS A 102 -10.14 -21.13 -8.04
N ALA A 103 -10.23 -21.44 -6.74
CA ALA A 103 -10.63 -22.73 -6.19
C ALA A 103 -12.09 -22.69 -5.73
#